data_AF-X5ZUI2-F1
#
_entry.id   AF-X5ZUI2-F1
#
_cell.length_a   1.000
_cell.length_b   1.000
_cell.length_c   1.000
_cell.angle_alpha   90.00
_cell.angle_beta   90.00
_cell.angle_gamma   90.00
#
_symmetry.space_group_name_H-M   'P 1'
#
loop_
_entity.id
_entity.type
_entity.pdbx_description
1 polymer ?
#
loop_
_entity_poly.entity_id
_entity_poly.type
_entity_poly.pdbx_seq_one_letter_code
_entity_poly.pdbx_strand_id
1 'polypeptide(L)'
;MAMAAALSAAHLAAILFPPNLRRLYVIRDNDPAGDGARDSLMERATDAGIEAIVLSPAMEDFNEDLGRFGLAAFRAPIADQLMRKDCLRYLKRFT
;
A
#
# COMPACT_ATOMS: atom_id res chain seq x y z
N MET A 1 -1.47 -8.52 -12.23
CA MET A 1 -0.89 -7.93 -11.00
C MET A 1 -1.64 -8.53 -9.84
N ALA A 2 -0.95 -9.06 -8.81
CA ALA A 2 -1.64 -9.61 -7.64
C ALA A 2 -1.95 -8.45 -6.67
N MET A 3 -3.15 -7.88 -6.78
CA MET A 3 -3.68 -6.91 -5.84
C MET A 3 -4.86 -7.55 -5.12
N ALA A 4 -4.96 -7.32 -3.82
CA ALA A 4 -6.11 -7.72 -3.01
C ALA A 4 -6.61 -6.49 -2.25
N ALA A 5 -7.93 -6.33 -2.18
CA ALA A 5 -8.57 -5.33 -1.36
C ALA A 5 -9.42 -6.03 -0.30
N ALA A 6 -9.54 -5.42 0.86
CA ALA A 6 -10.39 -5.90 1.93
C ALA A 6 -11.32 -4.77 2.38
N LEU A 7 -12.56 -5.13 2.73
CA LEU A 7 -13.56 -4.15 3.20
C LEU A 7 -13.39 -3.78 4.68
N SER A 8 -12.39 -4.36 5.37
CA SER A 8 -12.04 -3.97 6.73
C SER A 8 -10.57 -4.21 7.03
N ALA A 9 -10.04 -3.43 7.98
CA ALA A 9 -8.70 -3.57 8.53
C ALA A 9 -8.42 -4.99 9.05
N ALA A 10 -9.38 -5.61 9.74
CA ALA A 10 -9.23 -6.96 10.28
C ALA A 10 -9.05 -8.02 9.18
N HIS A 11 -9.84 -7.93 8.09
CA HIS A 11 -9.69 -8.86 6.97
C HIS A 11 -8.41 -8.63 6.19
N LEU A 12 -7.98 -7.37 6.05
CA LEU A 12 -6.70 -7.04 5.45
C LEU A 12 -5.54 -7.65 6.25
N ALA A 13 -5.57 -7.48 7.57
CA ALA A 13 -4.58 -7.99 8.50
C ALA A 13 -4.51 -9.52 8.54
N ALA A 14 -5.57 -10.23 8.13
CA ALA A 14 -5.65 -11.69 8.12
C ALA A 14 -5.23 -12.33 6.79
N ILE A 15 -4.80 -11.54 5.79
CA ILE A 15 -4.43 -12.09 4.47
C ILE A 15 -3.35 -13.16 4.59
N LEU A 16 -3.51 -14.25 3.85
CA LEU A 16 -2.49 -15.28 3.74
C LEU A 16 -1.48 -14.89 2.66
N PHE A 17 -0.20 -14.82 3.01
CA PHE A 17 0.84 -14.49 2.06
C PHE A 17 1.09 -15.66 1.11
N PRO A 18 1.04 -15.45 -0.22
CA PRO A 18 1.47 -16.46 -1.18
C PRO A 18 2.92 -16.89 -0.92
N PRO A 19 3.28 -18.16 -1.13
CA PRO A 19 4.61 -18.69 -0.78
C PRO A 19 5.77 -18.02 -1.54
N ASN A 20 5.48 -17.41 -2.71
CA ASN A 20 6.47 -16.71 -3.53
C ASN A 20 6.39 -15.18 -3.38
N LEU A 21 5.64 -14.67 -2.40
CA LEU A 21 5.53 -13.24 -2.16
C LEU A 21 6.83 -12.73 -1.56
N ARG A 22 7.47 -11.76 -2.23
CA ARG A 22 8.72 -11.15 -1.75
C ARG A 22 8.55 -9.74 -1.21
N ARG A 23 7.49 -9.06 -1.66
CA ARG A 23 7.23 -7.67 -1.32
C ARG A 23 5.74 -7.45 -1.16
N LEU A 24 5.38 -6.78 -0.08
CA LEU A 24 4.02 -6.40 0.26
C LEU A 24 3.94 -4.87 0.33
N TYR A 25 3.14 -4.27 -0.56
CA TYR A 25 2.76 -2.88 -0.43
C TYR A 25 1.43 -2.80 0.32
N VAL A 26 1.42 -2.10 1.46
CA VAL A 26 0.22 -1.91 2.28
C VAL A 26 -0.31 -0.51 2.04
N ILE A 27 -1.47 -0.42 1.40
CA ILE A 27 -2.22 0.82 1.21
C ILE A 27 -3.24 0.86 2.35
N ARG A 28 -3.14 1.85 3.24
CA ARG A 28 -4.01 2.00 4.40
C ARG A 28 -4.74 3.34 4.38
N ASP A 29 -5.85 3.40 5.10
CA ASP A 29 -6.46 4.65 5.53
C ASP A 29 -5.70 5.23 6.74
N ASN A 30 -5.74 6.55 6.91
CA ASN A 30 -5.03 7.26 7.97
C ASN A 30 -5.82 7.32 9.28
N ASP A 31 -6.31 6.18 9.74
CA ASP A 31 -7.08 6.03 10.96
C ASP A 31 -6.51 4.91 11.87
N PRO A 32 -6.96 4.81 13.14
CA PRO A 32 -6.44 3.82 14.08
C PRO A 32 -6.62 2.35 13.66
N ALA A 33 -7.67 2.02 12.91
CA ALA A 33 -7.87 0.66 12.39
C ALA A 33 -6.88 0.38 11.25
N GLY A 34 -6.65 1.36 10.37
CA GLY A 34 -5.61 1.31 9.35
C GLY A 34 -4.21 1.11 9.94
N ASP A 35 -3.89 1.81 11.03
CA ASP A 35 -2.62 1.64 11.76
C ASP A 35 -2.50 0.25 12.40
N GLY A 36 -3.56 -0.27 13.01
CA GLY A 36 -3.55 -1.62 13.60
C GLY A 36 -3.36 -2.74 12.56
N ALA A 37 -3.99 -2.60 11.40
CA ALA A 37 -3.79 -3.55 10.29
C ALA A 37 -2.38 -3.46 9.71
N ARG A 38 -1.85 -2.24 9.55
CA ARG A 38 -0.47 -2.00 9.13
C ARG A 38 0.51 -2.73 10.06
N ASP A 39 0.40 -2.53 11.37
CA ASP A 39 1.33 -3.12 12.33
C ASP A 39 1.29 -4.64 12.31
N SER A 40 0.09 -5.22 12.30
CA SER A 40 -0.10 -6.66 12.21
C SER A 40 0.52 -7.24 10.92
N LEU A 41 0.37 -6.55 9.79
CA LEU A 41 0.93 -6.98 8.52
C LEU A 41 2.45 -6.84 8.47
N MET A 42 3.00 -5.77 9.05
CA MET A 42 4.44 -5.54 9.13
C MET A 42 5.12 -6.63 9.97
N GLU A 43 4.56 -6.97 11.13
CA GLU A 43 5.05 -8.05 12.00
C GLU A 43 5.04 -9.39 11.24
N ARG A 44 3.88 -9.79 10.72
CA ARG A 44 3.74 -11.06 9.99
C ARG A 44 4.60 -11.14 8.74
N ALA A 45 4.76 -10.04 8.01
CA ALA A 45 5.61 -9.99 6.82
C ALA A 45 7.09 -10.14 7.20
N THR A 46 7.51 -9.51 8.30
CA THR A 46 8.88 -9.63 8.83
C THR A 46 9.18 -11.09 9.21
N ASP A 47 8.27 -11.75 9.91
CA ASP A 47 8.40 -13.17 10.27
C ASP A 47 8.49 -14.10 9.04
N ALA A 48 7.78 -13.74 7.97
CA ALA A 48 7.81 -14.47 6.70
C ALA A 48 8.99 -14.08 5.78
N GLY A 49 9.86 -13.14 6.18
CA GLY A 49 10.96 -12.63 5.36
C GLY A 49 10.50 -11.82 4.14
N ILE A 50 9.31 -11.23 4.21
CA ILE A 50 8.69 -10.43 3.16
C ILE A 50 8.99 -8.95 3.41
N GLU A 51 9.43 -8.26 2.36
CA GLU A 51 9.66 -6.81 2.41
C GLU A 51 8.31 -6.08 2.43
N ALA A 52 7.88 -5.60 3.59
CA ALA A 52 6.65 -4.82 3.74
C ALA A 52 6.94 -3.31 3.67
N ILE A 53 6.19 -2.61 2.82
CA ILE A 53 6.30 -1.18 2.57
C ILE A 53 4.91 -0.57 2.68
N VAL A 54 4.78 0.43 3.55
CA VAL A 54 3.52 1.12 3.79
C VAL A 54 3.43 2.34 2.88
N LEU A 55 2.30 2.48 2.21
CA LEU A 55 1.91 3.66 1.46
C LEU A 55 0.90 4.44 2.32
N SER A 56 1.26 5.66 2.69
CA SER A 56 0.40 6.56 3.46
C SER A 56 -0.21 7.62 2.55
N PRO A 57 -1.51 7.95 2.74
CA PRO A 57 -2.13 9.09 2.09
C PRO A 57 -1.57 10.40 2.66
N ALA A 58 -1.74 11.49 1.93
CA ALA A 58 -1.41 12.83 2.38
C ALA A 58 -2.47 13.39 3.35
N MET A 59 -3.71 12.92 3.27
CA MET A 59 -4.84 13.34 4.11
C MET A 59 -5.45 12.17 4.92
N GLU A 60 -6.78 12.03 4.97
CA GLU A 60 -7.46 10.95 5.69
C GLU A 60 -7.38 9.63 4.92
N ASP A 61 -7.71 9.65 3.62
CA ASP A 61 -7.64 8.46 2.78
C ASP A 61 -7.18 8.77 1.35
N PHE A 62 -6.85 7.71 0.61
CA PHE A 62 -6.41 7.83 -0.78
C PHE A 62 -7.50 8.30 -1.75
N ASN A 63 -8.78 8.13 -1.41
CA ASN A 63 -9.89 8.63 -2.23
C ASN A 63 -10.01 10.15 -2.11
N GLU A 64 -9.82 10.69 -0.91
CA GLU A 64 -9.82 12.12 -0.63
C GLU A 64 -8.63 12.80 -1.32
N ASP A 65 -7.44 12.18 -1.24
CA ASP A 65 -6.26 12.62 -1.98
C ASP A 65 -6.52 12.67 -3.49
N LEU A 66 -7.12 11.60 -4.04
CA LEU A 66 -7.45 11.54 -5.46
C LEU A 66 -8.49 12.60 -5.85
N GLY A 67 -9.49 12.84 -5.00
CA GLY A 67 -10.54 13.83 -5.23
C GLY A 67 -10.02 15.27 -5.17
N ARG A 68 -9.13 15.61 -4.23
CA ARG A 68 -8.61 16.96 -4.06
C ARG A 68 -7.48 17.30 -5.02
N PHE A 69 -6.51 16.39 -5.20
CA PHE A 69 -5.31 16.67 -6.00
C PHE A 69 -5.48 16.24 -7.47
N GLY A 70 -6.42 15.35 -7.75
CA GLY A 70 -6.55 14.73 -9.07
C GLY A 70 -5.42 13.76 -9.38
N LEU A 71 -5.61 12.94 -10.43
CA LEU A 71 -4.72 11.82 -10.74
C LEU A 71 -3.25 12.23 -10.97
N ALA A 72 -3.02 13.39 -11.58
CA ALA A 72 -1.67 13.83 -11.93
C ALA A 72 -0.84 14.22 -10.70
N ALA A 73 -1.40 15.03 -9.80
CA ALA A 73 -0.71 15.46 -8.58
C ALA A 73 -0.69 14.36 -7.51
N PHE A 74 -1.66 13.43 -7.53
CA PHE A 74 -1.68 12.25 -6.67
C PHE A 74 -0.54 11.25 -6.96
N ARG A 75 -0.07 11.17 -8.21
CA ARG A 75 0.93 10.17 -8.62
C ARG A 75 2.33 10.42 -8.05
N ALA A 76 2.75 11.67 -7.91
CA ALA A 76 4.07 12.01 -7.41
C ALA A 76 4.36 11.48 -5.98
N PRO A 77 3.50 11.75 -4.97
CA PRO A 77 3.75 11.26 -3.61
C PRO A 77 3.69 9.73 -3.50
N ILE A 78 2.90 9.04 -4.34
CA ILE A 78 2.91 7.57 -4.40
C ILE A 78 4.22 7.06 -5.00
N ALA A 79 4.71 7.70 -6.07
CA ALA A 79 5.94 7.30 -6.74
C ALA A 79 7.15 7.35 -5.81
N ASP A 80 7.20 8.33 -4.91
CA ASP A 80 8.28 8.53 -3.94
C ASP A 80 8.27 7.48 -2.82
N GLN A 81 7.10 6.91 -2.51
CA GLN A 81 6.97 5.87 -1.48
C GLN A 81 7.20 4.45 -2.03
N LEU A 82 7.19 4.27 -3.36
CA LEU A 82 7.51 2.99 -3.99
C LEU A 82 9.03 2.79 -4.06
N MET A 83 9.46 1.52 -4.06
CA MET A 83 10.84 1.22 -4.42
C MET A 83 11.07 1.66 -5.86
N ARG A 84 12.25 2.23 -6.15
CA ARG A 84 12.61 2.70 -7.50
C ARG A 84 12.34 1.67 -8.60
N LYS A 85 12.65 0.38 -8.35
CA LYS A 85 12.42 -0.72 -9.31
C LYS A 85 10.93 -0.92 -9.61
N ASP A 86 10.08 -0.78 -8.60
CA ASP A 86 8.64 -0.98 -8.70
C ASP A 86 7.93 0.27 -9.25
N CYS A 87 8.41 1.46 -8.88
CA CYS A 87 8.01 2.73 -9.50
C CYS A 87 8.20 2.66 -11.03
N LEU A 88 9.38 2.25 -11.50
CA LEU A 88 9.65 2.06 -12.94
C LEU A 88 8.80 0.97 -13.62
N ARG A 89 8.32 -0.02 -12.85
CA ARG A 89 7.51 -1.12 -13.34
C ARG A 89 6.02 -0.76 -13.43
N TYR A 90 5.50 -0.07 -12.43
CA TYR A 90 4.05 0.17 -12.26
C TYR A 90 3.59 1.55 -12.70
N LEU A 91 4.47 2.56 -12.68
CA LEU A 91 4.12 3.94 -13.02
C LEU A 91 4.60 4.35 -14.43
N LYS A 92 4.77 3.39 -15.36
CA LYS A 92 5.17 3.72 -16.74
C LYS A 92 4.21 4.75 -17.36
N ARG A 93 4.81 5.87 -17.77
CA ARG A 93 4.27 7.04 -18.50
C ARG A 93 3.08 6.68 -19.40
N PHE A 94 1.93 7.26 -19.10
CA PHE A 94 0.95 7.58 -20.14
C PHE A 94 1.47 8.84 -20.83
N THR A 95 1.86 8.69 -22.10
CA THR A 95 1.99 9.81 -23.04
C THR A 95 0.69 10.57 -23.14
#